data_AF-A0A7Y8I9E0-F1
#
_entry.id   AF-A0A7Y8I9E0-F1
#
_cell.length_a   1.000
_cell.length_b   1.000
_cell.length_c   1.000
_cell.angle_alpha   90.00
_cell.angle_beta   90.00
_cell.angle_gamma   90.00
#
_symmetry.space_group_name_H-M   'P 1'
#
loop_
_entity.id
_entity.type
_entity.pdbx_description
1 polymer ?
#
loop_
_entity_poly.entity_id
_entity_poly.type
_entity_poly.pdbx_seq_one_letter_code
_entity_poly.pdbx_strand_id
1 'polypeptide(L)' 'MNVISTRLSNSIKTYEDYSYLIVSECGNIRQKNEDSVGVFHTNYGLLCIVCDGLGGGLSGEFASKSSVERIFKSFIES' A
#
# COMPACT_ATOMS: atom_id res chain seq x y z
N MET A 1 -16.55 10.58 -2.42
CA MET A 1 -16.44 9.15 -2.78
C MET A 1 -16.34 9.08 -4.29
N ASN A 2 -15.14 8.94 -4.84
CA ASN A 2 -14.92 8.77 -6.28
C ASN A 2 -14.22 7.43 -6.49
N VAL A 3 -14.99 6.46 -6.97
CA VAL A 3 -14.49 5.21 -7.52
C VAL A 3 -14.04 5.52 -8.94
N ILE A 4 -12.73 5.50 -9.21
CA ILE A 4 -12.23 5.54 -10.59
C ILE A 4 -11.35 4.31 -10.82
N SER A 5 -11.96 3.35 -11.50
CA SER A 5 -11.34 2.24 -12.20
C SER A 5 -10.29 2.75 -13.18
N THR A 6 -9.08 2.21 -13.16
CA THR A 6 -8.20 2.23 -14.34
C THR A 6 -7.18 1.10 -14.27
N ARG A 7 -6.99 0.48 -15.43
CA ARG A 7 -6.32 -0.78 -15.69
C ARG A 7 -4.81 -0.74 -15.38
N LEU A 8 -4.30 -1.91 -15.03
CA LEU A 8 -2.90 -2.28 -14.86
C LEU A 8 -2.03 -1.85 -16.05
N SER A 9 -1.17 -0.86 -15.82
CA SER A 9 0.21 -0.81 -16.33
C SER A 9 0.86 0.43 -15.71
N ASN A 10 1.84 0.22 -14.82
CA ASN A 10 2.75 1.23 -14.24
C ASN A 10 2.44 2.68 -14.64
N SER A 11 1.50 3.31 -13.93
CA SER A 11 1.07 4.68 -14.23
C SER A 11 1.42 5.55 -13.04
N ILE A 12 2.40 6.44 -13.23
CA ILE A 12 2.77 7.47 -12.25
C ILE A 12 1.52 8.32 -12.02
N LYS A 13 1.04 8.37 -10.77
CA LYS A 13 -0.07 9.25 -10.38
C LYS A 13 0.51 10.58 -9.91
N THR A 14 0.28 11.64 -10.67
CA THR A 14 0.58 13.01 -10.26
C THR A 14 -0.66 13.65 -9.64
N TYR A 15 -0.61 13.91 -8.34
CA TYR A 15 -1.38 14.97 -7.67
C TYR A 15 -0.42 16.14 -7.49
N GLU A 16 -0.89 17.38 -7.55
CA GLU A 16 -0.11 18.57 -7.98
C GLU A 16 1.29 18.81 -7.37
N ASP A 17 1.69 18.15 -6.28
CA ASP A 17 3.03 18.26 -5.67
C ASP A 17 3.88 16.97 -5.63
N TYR A 18 3.34 15.79 -5.96
CA TYR A 18 4.05 14.51 -5.77
C TYR A 18 4.01 13.60 -6.99
N SER A 19 5.19 13.16 -7.42
CA SER A 19 5.39 12.09 -8.39
C SER A 19 5.95 10.86 -7.67
N TYR A 20 5.20 9.76 -7.66
CA TYR A 20 5.62 8.52 -6.99
C TYR A 20 5.26 7.27 -7.81
N LEU A 21 5.96 6.18 -7.53
CA LEU A 21 5.74 4.86 -8.10
C LEU A 21 5.61 3.84 -6.97
N ILE A 22 4.68 2.90 -7.13
CA ILE A 22 4.53 1.75 -6.23
C ILE A 22 4.92 0.50 -7.02
N VAL A 23 5.88 -0.25 -6.51
CA VAL A 23 6.26 -1.56 -7.04
C VAL A 23 6.31 -2.53 -5.87
N SER A 24 5.65 -3.68 -6.00
CA SER A 24 5.72 -4.78 -5.05
C SER A 24 5.62 -6.08 -5.83
N GLU A 25 6.55 -6.99 -5.57
CA GLU A 25 6.70 -8.24 -6.31
C GLU A 25 6.95 -9.40 -5.34
N CYS A 26 6.30 -10.54 -5.59
CA CYS A 26 6.50 -11.77 -4.81
C CYS A 26 7.92 -12.36 -4.97
N GLY A 27 8.57 -12.05 -6.09
CA GLY A 27 9.76 -12.75 -6.55
C GLY A 27 9.48 -14.23 -6.88
N ASN A 28 10.56 -15.01 -7.07
CA ASN A 28 10.48 -16.37 -7.60
C ASN A 28 10.40 -17.49 -6.55
N ILE A 29 10.66 -17.16 -5.27
CA ILE A 29 10.84 -18.17 -4.19
C ILE A 29 9.59 -18.31 -3.32
N ARG A 30 8.92 -17.19 -3.03
CA ARG A 30 7.74 -17.18 -2.15
C ARG A 30 6.50 -17.59 -2.94
N GLN A 31 5.57 -18.29 -2.30
CA GLN A 31 4.30 -18.68 -2.91
C GLN A 31 3.31 -17.51 -2.99
N LYS A 32 3.45 -16.54 -2.09
CA LYS A 32 2.60 -15.36 -1.99
C LYS A 32 3.45 -14.17 -1.63
N ASN A 33 3.05 -13.01 -2.14
CA ASN A 33 3.59 -11.73 -1.70
C ASN A 33 2.89 -11.36 -0.39
N GLU A 34 3.65 -11.29 0.69
CA GLU A 34 3.13 -10.90 2.01
C GLU A 34 3.41 -9.42 2.30
N ASP A 35 3.99 -8.68 1.35
CA ASP A 35 4.16 -7.24 1.42
C ASP A 35 2.86 -6.51 1.06
N SER A 36 2.59 -5.41 1.76
CA SER A 36 1.50 -4.49 1.44
C SER A 36 2.02 -3.06 1.37
N VAL A 37 1.56 -2.31 0.37
CA VAL A 37 1.88 -0.89 0.18
C VAL A 37 0.58 -0.08 0.15
N GLY A 38 0.55 1.02 0.90
CA GLY A 38 -0.53 2.01 0.87
C GLY A 38 0.02 3.40 0.62
N VAL A 39 -0.60 4.15 -0.29
CA VAL A 39 -0.26 5.57 -0.52
C VAL A 39 -1.55 6.38 -0.44
N PHE A 40 -1.56 7.34 0.48
CA PHE A 40 -2.73 8.14 0.84
C PHE A 40 -2.40 9.62 0.75
N HIS A 41 -3.23 10.37 0.02
CA HIS A 41 -3.19 11.82 0.03
C HIS A 41 -3.97 12.30 1.25
N THR A 42 -3.31 13.09 2.09
CA THR A 42 -3.88 13.67 3.30
C THR A 42 -3.82 15.19 3.22
N ASN A 43 -4.56 15.88 4.09
CA ASN A 43 -4.44 17.34 4.23
C ASN A 43 -3.06 17.79 4.71
N TYR A 44 -2.21 16.85 5.16
CA TYR A 44 -0.86 17.07 5.65
C TYR A 44 0.22 16.67 4.63
N GLY A 45 -0.17 16.30 3.40
CA GLY A 45 0.73 15.80 2.37
C GLY A 45 0.54 14.31 2.07
N LEU A 46 1.59 13.69 1.52
CA LEU A 46 1.56 12.29 1.07
C LEU A 46 1.98 11.33 2.20
N LEU A 47 1.09 10.43 2.59
CA LEU A 47 1.40 9.33 3.51
C LEU A 47 1.66 8.04 2.71
N CYS A 48 2.90 7.57 2.76
CA CYS A 48 3.32 6.30 2.16
C CYS A 48 3.62 5.28 3.26
N ILE A 49 3.04 4.08 3.16
CA ILE A 49 3.15 3.01 4.14
C ILE A 49 3.58 1.73 3.42
N VAL A 50 4.61 1.07 3.94
CA VAL A 50 5.06 -0.26 3.50
C VAL A 50 5.05 -1.19 4.71
N CYS A 51 4.46 -2.37 4.57
CA CYS A 51 4.41 -3.39 5.61
C CYS A 51 4.83 -4.73 5.03
N ASP A 52 5.81 -5.38 5.64
CA ASP A 52 6.25 -6.75 5.35
C ASP A 52 5.53 -7.71 6.31
N GLY A 53 4.78 -8.65 5.76
CA GLY A 53 4.10 -9.68 6.52
C GLY A 53 5.09 -10.80 6.90
N LEU A 54 5.24 -11.05 8.20
CA LEU A 54 6.08 -12.15 8.68
C LEU A 54 5.60 -13.50 8.13
N GLY A 55 6.43 -14.12 7.28
CA GLY A 55 6.15 -15.44 6.72
C GLY A 55 6.29 -16.58 7.73
N GLY A 56 5.73 -17.74 7.37
CA GLY A 56 5.74 -18.95 8.20
C GLY A 56 4.41 -19.29 8.87
N GLY A 57 3.40 -18.42 8.74
CA GLY A 57 2.01 -18.67 9.12
C GLY A 57 1.04 -18.57 7.93
N LEU A 58 -0.27 -18.69 8.18
CA LEU A 58 -1.31 -18.62 7.14
C LEU A 58 -1.71 -17.18 6.74
N SER A 59 -1.15 -16.16 7.40
CA SER A 59 -1.78 -14.84 7.45
C SER A 59 -0.81 -13.64 7.33
N GLY A 60 0.41 -13.81 6.80
CA GLY A 60 1.35 -12.69 6.62
C GLY A 60 0.79 -11.60 5.71
N GLU A 61 0.19 -12.00 4.59
CA GLU A 61 -0.57 -11.12 3.67
C GLU A 61 -1.69 -10.33 4.40
N PHE A 62 -2.48 -11.03 5.23
CA PHE A 62 -3.57 -10.39 5.98
C PHE A 62 -3.02 -9.40 7.03
N ALA A 63 -1.93 -9.76 7.70
CA ALA A 63 -1.32 -8.93 8.72
C ALA A 63 -0.71 -7.65 8.12
N SER A 64 0.01 -7.74 7.00
CA SER A 64 0.60 -6.57 6.35
C SER A 64 -0.48 -5.63 5.82
N LYS A 65 -1.53 -6.16 5.20
CA LYS A 65 -2.67 -5.36 4.73
C LYS A 65 -3.41 -4.66 5.88
N SER A 66 -3.70 -5.41 6.95
CA SER A 66 -4.37 -4.87 8.15
C SER A 66 -3.54 -3.76 8.80
N SER A 67 -2.21 -3.89 8.77
CA SER A 67 -1.29 -2.88 9.31
C SER A 67 -1.37 -1.58 8.51
N VAL A 68 -1.33 -1.65 7.17
CA VAL A 68 -1.49 -0.47 6.30
C VAL A 68 -2.80 0.26 6.59
N GLU A 69 -3.92 -0.49 6.64
CA GLU A 69 -5.25 0.07 6.91
C GLU A 69 -5.32 0.73 8.29
N ARG A 70 -4.77 0.06 9.32
CA ARG A 70 -4.79 0.57 10.69
C ARG A 70 -3.92 1.82 10.85
N ILE A 71 -2.72 1.83 10.26
CA ILE A 71 -1.83 3.00 10.30
C ILE A 71 -2.51 4.20 9.63
N PHE A 72 -3.08 4.02 8.43
CA PHE A 72 -3.79 5.10 7.76
C PHE A 72 -4.94 5.63 8.61
N LYS A 73 -5.79 4.74 9.14
CA LYS A 73 -6.93 5.11 9.98
C LYS A 73 -6.48 5.89 11.23
N SER A 74 -5.46 5.41 11.93
CA SER A 74 -4.96 6.09 13.12
C SER A 74 -4.29 7.43 12.79
N PHE A 75 -3.65 7.56 11.62
CA PHE A 75 -3.02 8.81 11.17
C PHE A 75 -4.06 9.90 10.84
N ILE A 76 -5.20 9.55 10.25
CA ILE A 76 -6.28 10.52 9.91
C ILE A 76 -7.23 10.83 11.08
N GLU A 77 -7.32 9.93 12.07
CA GLU A 77 -8.11 10.16 13.30
C GLU A 77 -7.35 10.96 14.37
N SER A 78 -6.03 11.15 14.21
CA SER A 78 -5.18 11.95 15.12
C SER A 78 -5.21 13.44 14.76
#